data_AF-A0A3D2Z5M4-F1
#
_entry.id   AF-A0A3D2Z5M4-F1
#
_cell.length_a   1.000
_cell.length_b   1.000
_cell.length_c   1.000
_cell.angle_alpha   90.00
_cell.angle_beta   90.00
_cell.angle_gamma   90.00
#
_symmetry.space_group_name_H-M   'P 1'
#
loop_
_entity.id
_entity.type
_entity.pdbx_description
1 polymer ?
#
loop_
_entity_poly.entity_id
_entity_poly.type
_entity_poly.pdbx_seq_one_letter_code
_entity_poly.pdbx_strand_id
1 'polypeptide(L)'
;LVAAAALFYCLWRWARDLHGTVGATVALGAACLSPNLIAHAGLATTDFTLAVTYFCAFYGLRRFLLQPTGRRLLFAGILGGLALASKLSALLWGPTTAVLLCWTALNGPDAVRSRLGRWAGWVPVARLRPWVGAAVAGVALALTAMTILWLLYGFRIMPFWTVLTSQLWDLSSGHEAFLAGQYSTEGWWYYFPAAFLVKTPVPTLLLSAWGVLRLLQDRARSWDHGLLLVPPVLFFTAFVLSEGKAIGLRYLLPVYPFLFVVTGAAIRTAWRTAPAWRRHAILGLCAALLLTVTRIHPDHLAYFNELTGGPDGGHRILVDSNLDWGQDLKGLKTWMDEQGVARIKLSYFGSADPALYDLEYDWLPSYILPNHGTTSVELPTTGWLAISVTNRVGVYMDMYGHGKGLFDWLKLYEPVARIGHTIWIYHIPSTPP
;
A
#
# COMPACT_ATOMS: atom_id res chain seq x y z
N LEU A 1 -0.25 -6.05 15.21
CA LEU A 1 0.89 -5.68 16.09
C LEU A 1 2.21 -6.37 15.70
N VAL A 2 2.31 -7.70 15.72
CA VAL A 2 3.58 -8.43 15.44
C VAL A 2 4.20 -8.07 14.07
N ALA A 3 3.39 -8.06 13.00
CA ALA A 3 3.87 -7.71 11.66
C ALA A 3 4.41 -6.27 11.57
N ALA A 4 3.72 -5.30 12.19
CA ALA A 4 4.16 -3.90 12.23
C ALA A 4 5.48 -3.76 13.01
N ALA A 5 5.63 -4.44 14.15
CA ALA A 5 6.87 -4.44 14.92
C ALA A 5 8.05 -5.01 14.11
N ALA A 6 7.83 -6.11 13.38
CA ALA A 6 8.85 -6.71 12.51
C ALA A 6 9.28 -5.74 11.39
N LEU A 7 8.30 -5.09 10.74
CA LEU A 7 8.56 -4.08 9.72
C LEU A 7 9.39 -2.91 10.28
N PHE A 8 8.94 -2.29 11.38
CA PHE A 8 9.61 -1.14 11.97
C PHE A 8 11.03 -1.47 12.48
N TYR A 9 11.23 -2.65 13.05
CA TYR A 9 12.55 -3.11 13.44
C TYR A 9 13.49 -3.27 12.23
N CYS A 10 13.06 -4.00 11.20
CA CYS A 10 13.87 -4.19 9.98
C CYS A 10 14.15 -2.85 9.28
N LEU A 11 13.16 -1.96 9.23
CA LEU A 11 13.26 -0.63 8.62
C LEU A 11 14.28 0.22 9.34
N TRP A 12 14.15 0.35 10.67
CA TRP A 12 15.10 1.09 11.48
C TRP A 12 16.50 0.49 11.38
N ARG A 13 16.63 -0.84 11.37
CA ARG A 13 17.94 -1.50 11.31
C ARG A 13 18.62 -1.30 9.96
N TRP A 14 17.88 -1.36 8.85
CA TRP A 14 18.40 -1.07 7.52
C TRP A 14 18.79 0.41 7.40
N ALA A 15 17.89 1.32 7.79
CA ALA A 15 18.16 2.74 7.78
C ALA A 15 19.37 3.12 8.65
N ARG A 16 19.56 2.47 9.81
CA ARG A 16 20.71 2.70 10.68
C ARG A 16 22.02 2.27 10.03
N ASP A 17 22.03 1.11 9.36
CA ASP A 17 23.22 0.64 8.64
C ASP A 17 23.65 1.64 7.53
N LEU A 18 22.68 2.28 6.87
CA LEU A 18 22.94 3.20 5.76
C LEU A 18 23.18 4.65 6.18
N HIS A 19 22.47 5.15 7.19
CA HIS A 19 22.33 6.58 7.50
C HIS A 19 22.65 6.93 8.96
N GLY A 20 23.03 5.94 9.77
CA GLY A 20 23.29 6.12 11.21
C GLY A 20 21.99 6.26 12.02
N THR A 21 22.14 6.42 13.34
CA THR A 21 21.00 6.40 14.29
C THR A 21 19.97 7.48 14.01
N VAL A 22 20.40 8.69 13.64
CA VAL A 22 19.46 9.79 13.45
C VAL A 22 18.68 9.66 12.15
N GLY A 23 19.35 9.26 11.05
CA GLY A 23 18.66 8.94 9.79
C GLY A 23 17.66 7.80 9.96
N ALA A 24 18.00 6.79 10.77
CA ALA A 24 17.08 5.71 11.12
C ALA A 24 15.87 6.16 11.95
N THR A 25 16.07 7.13 12.84
CA THR A 25 14.99 7.69 13.68
C THR A 25 13.96 8.43 12.82
N VAL A 26 14.41 9.18 11.81
CA VAL A 26 13.49 9.87 10.91
C VAL A 26 12.84 8.92 9.91
N ALA A 27 13.57 7.94 9.38
CA ALA A 27 12.96 6.89 8.58
C ALA A 27 11.83 6.18 9.35
N LEU A 28 12.09 5.83 10.61
CA LEU A 28 11.08 5.22 11.48
C LEU A 28 9.93 6.18 11.78
N GLY A 29 10.21 7.43 12.12
CA GLY A 29 9.19 8.46 12.37
C GLY A 29 8.29 8.69 11.16
N ALA A 30 8.85 8.77 9.95
CA ALA A 30 8.09 8.90 8.71
C ALA A 30 7.19 7.68 8.45
N ALA A 31 7.66 6.47 8.76
CA ALA A 31 6.86 5.25 8.65
C ALA A 31 5.73 5.19 9.69
N CYS A 32 6.01 5.54 10.94
CA CYS A 32 5.00 5.58 12.01
C CYS A 32 3.95 6.68 11.80
N LEU A 33 4.32 7.76 11.11
CA LEU A 33 3.44 8.87 10.74
C LEU A 33 2.96 8.76 9.29
N SER A 34 2.86 7.54 8.75
CA SER A 34 2.30 7.34 7.42
C SER A 34 0.81 7.03 7.52
N PRO A 35 -0.09 7.89 7.01
CA PRO A 35 -1.53 7.59 7.03
C PRO A 35 -1.83 6.30 6.26
N ASN A 36 -1.15 6.03 5.14
CA ASN A 36 -1.35 4.79 4.37
C ASN A 36 -0.90 3.53 5.13
N LEU A 37 0.23 3.55 5.84
CA LEU A 37 0.61 2.40 6.66
C LEU A 37 -0.33 2.21 7.85
N ILE A 38 -0.74 3.30 8.52
CA ILE A 38 -1.67 3.22 9.66
C ILE A 38 -3.03 2.67 9.20
N ALA A 39 -3.58 3.20 8.11
CA ALA A 39 -4.85 2.76 7.54
C ALA A 39 -4.83 1.27 7.22
N HIS A 40 -3.88 0.82 6.40
CA HIS A 40 -3.84 -0.57 5.95
C HIS A 40 -3.38 -1.54 7.04
N ALA A 41 -2.70 -1.09 8.10
CA ALA A 41 -2.42 -1.91 9.27
C ALA A 41 -3.69 -2.19 10.12
N GLY A 42 -4.70 -1.33 10.03
CA GLY A 42 -5.99 -1.48 10.72
C GLY A 42 -7.02 -2.32 9.97
N LEU A 43 -6.78 -2.60 8.68
CA LEU A 43 -7.68 -3.39 7.84
C LEU A 43 -7.26 -4.87 7.82
N ALA A 44 -8.24 -5.77 7.86
CA ALA A 44 -8.02 -7.21 7.72
C ALA A 44 -7.84 -7.62 6.24
N THR A 45 -6.77 -7.12 5.59
CA THR A 45 -6.42 -7.46 4.20
C THR A 45 -5.01 -8.06 4.10
N THR A 46 -4.65 -8.55 2.92
CA THR A 46 -3.31 -9.09 2.63
C THR A 46 -2.27 -8.01 2.32
N ASP A 47 -2.69 -6.76 2.10
CA ASP A 47 -1.84 -5.68 1.58
C ASP A 47 -0.72 -5.30 2.55
N PHE A 48 -1.05 -5.11 3.83
CA PHE A 48 -0.06 -4.76 4.86
C PHE A 48 0.91 -5.91 5.13
N THR A 49 0.41 -7.15 5.16
CA THR A 49 1.24 -8.35 5.31
C THR A 49 2.24 -8.49 4.18
N LEU A 50 1.84 -8.21 2.93
CA LEU A 50 2.76 -8.16 1.80
C LEU A 50 3.82 -7.08 2.01
N ALA A 51 3.44 -5.86 2.38
CA ALA A 51 4.41 -4.77 2.57
C ALA A 51 5.49 -5.12 3.61
N VAL A 52 5.07 -5.75 4.72
CA VAL A 52 5.97 -6.22 5.79
C VAL A 52 6.92 -7.29 5.28
N THR A 53 6.38 -8.37 4.73
CA THR A 53 7.14 -9.57 4.34
C THR A 53 8.05 -9.29 3.16
N TYR A 54 7.59 -8.53 2.16
CA TYR A 54 8.37 -8.13 0.99
C TYR A 54 9.59 -7.29 1.40
N PHE A 55 9.39 -6.25 2.22
CA PHE A 55 10.51 -5.44 2.74
C PHE A 55 11.48 -6.27 3.60
N CYS A 56 10.96 -7.08 4.51
CA CYS A 56 11.79 -7.93 5.36
C CYS A 56 12.58 -8.97 4.54
N ALA A 57 12.01 -9.52 3.47
CA ALA A 57 12.70 -10.47 2.59
C ALA A 57 13.91 -9.82 1.91
N PHE A 58 13.79 -8.59 1.39
CA PHE A 58 14.92 -7.88 0.80
C PHE A 58 15.94 -7.41 1.84
N TYR A 59 15.50 -7.01 3.04
CA TYR A 59 16.41 -6.77 4.14
C TYR A 59 17.19 -8.05 4.50
N GLY A 60 16.52 -9.20 4.59
CA GLY A 60 17.12 -10.51 4.82
C GLY A 60 18.14 -10.87 3.75
N LEU A 61 17.79 -10.69 2.47
CA LEU A 61 18.69 -10.87 1.33
C LEU A 61 19.95 -10.01 1.48
N ARG A 62 19.80 -8.73 1.79
CA ARG A 62 20.94 -7.84 2.05
C ARG A 62 21.83 -8.36 3.18
N ARG A 63 21.25 -8.82 4.30
CA ARG A 63 22.01 -9.38 5.43
C ARG A 63 22.75 -10.67 5.06
N PHE A 64 22.18 -11.49 4.20
CA PHE A 64 22.85 -12.65 3.60
C PHE A 64 24.01 -12.20 2.70
N LEU A 65 23.79 -11.30 1.75
CA LEU A 65 24.83 -10.86 0.81
C LEU A 65 26.05 -10.24 1.52
N LEU A 66 25.81 -9.46 2.58
CA LEU A 66 26.89 -8.86 3.38
C LEU A 66 27.76 -9.92 4.09
N GLN A 67 27.15 -11.00 4.60
CA GLN A 67 27.88 -12.12 5.22
C GLN A 67 27.17 -13.45 4.91
N PRO A 68 27.52 -14.09 3.79
CA PRO A 68 26.86 -15.32 3.31
C PRO A 68 27.05 -16.48 4.29
N THR A 69 25.94 -16.94 4.87
CA THR A 69 25.89 -18.10 5.77
C THR A 69 24.59 -18.85 5.51
N GLY A 70 24.58 -20.17 5.72
CA GLY A 70 23.37 -20.99 5.51
C GLY A 70 22.18 -20.51 6.34
N ARG A 71 22.42 -20.11 7.60
CA ARG A 71 21.39 -19.54 8.49
C ARG A 71 20.74 -18.28 7.92
N ARG A 72 21.53 -17.35 7.36
CA ARG A 72 20.97 -16.11 6.78
C ARG A 72 20.26 -16.35 5.46
N LEU A 73 20.77 -17.28 4.64
CA LEU A 73 20.08 -17.70 3.43
C LEU A 73 18.72 -18.31 3.78
N LEU A 74 18.70 -19.22 4.75
CA LEU A 74 17.47 -19.84 5.21
C LEU A 74 16.47 -18.79 5.71
N PHE A 75 16.89 -17.84 6.55
CA PHE A 75 16.01 -16.75 6.99
C PHE A 75 15.51 -15.88 5.83
N ALA A 76 16.38 -15.50 4.89
CA ALA A 76 15.99 -14.71 3.72
C ALA A 76 15.00 -15.47 2.82
N GLY A 77 15.22 -16.76 2.62
CA GLY A 77 14.32 -17.66 1.87
C GLY A 77 12.99 -17.86 2.58
N ILE A 78 12.98 -18.03 3.91
CA ILE A 78 11.74 -18.10 4.70
C ILE A 78 10.93 -16.82 4.53
N LEU A 79 11.55 -15.65 4.68
CA LEU A 79 10.88 -14.36 4.46
C LEU A 79 10.36 -14.20 3.03
N GLY A 80 11.09 -14.70 2.03
CA GLY A 80 10.63 -14.80 0.65
C GLY A 80 9.39 -15.69 0.51
N GLY A 81 9.37 -16.86 1.15
CA GLY A 81 8.21 -17.74 1.17
C GLY A 81 7.00 -17.14 1.87
N LEU A 82 7.19 -16.42 2.99
CA LEU A 82 6.13 -15.67 3.66
C LEU A 82 5.59 -14.54 2.77
N ALA A 83 6.46 -13.86 2.01
CA ALA A 83 6.02 -12.86 1.04
C ALA A 83 5.16 -13.51 -0.05
N LEU A 84 5.61 -14.61 -0.65
CA LEU A 84 4.86 -15.35 -1.67
C LEU A 84 3.50 -15.86 -1.18
N ALA A 85 3.42 -16.28 0.09
CA ALA A 85 2.18 -16.73 0.71
C ALA A 85 1.22 -15.58 1.04
N SER A 86 1.70 -14.32 1.10
CA SER A 86 0.87 -13.19 1.50
C SER A 86 -0.09 -12.71 0.39
N LYS A 87 0.39 -12.61 -0.85
CA LYS A 87 -0.36 -12.09 -2.01
C LYS A 87 0.36 -12.46 -3.32
N LEU A 88 -0.37 -12.70 -4.41
CA LEU A 88 0.24 -13.08 -5.70
C LEU A 88 1.20 -12.04 -6.27
N SER A 89 1.01 -10.75 -6.01
CA SER A 89 1.95 -9.70 -6.46
C SER A 89 3.35 -9.87 -5.85
N ALA A 90 3.49 -10.67 -4.79
CA ALA A 90 4.79 -11.09 -4.26
C ALA A 90 5.59 -11.97 -5.23
N LEU A 91 5.01 -12.51 -6.30
CA LEU A 91 5.76 -13.24 -7.34
C LEU A 91 6.90 -12.38 -7.91
N LEU A 92 6.77 -11.05 -7.88
CA LEU A 92 7.82 -10.10 -8.22
C LEU A 92 9.07 -10.21 -7.32
N TRP A 93 8.98 -10.86 -6.15
CA TRP A 93 10.13 -11.12 -5.28
C TRP A 93 11.21 -11.95 -5.98
N GLY A 94 10.81 -12.97 -6.76
CA GLY A 94 11.73 -13.86 -7.46
C GLY A 94 12.58 -13.14 -8.52
N PRO A 95 11.95 -12.51 -9.54
CA PRO A 95 12.66 -11.73 -10.55
C PRO A 95 13.50 -10.59 -9.93
N THR A 96 12.96 -9.89 -8.93
CA THR A 96 13.70 -8.82 -8.23
C THR A 96 14.93 -9.37 -7.52
N THR A 97 14.81 -10.52 -6.84
CA THR A 97 15.95 -11.20 -6.20
C THR A 97 17.00 -11.59 -7.22
N ALA A 98 16.60 -12.13 -8.38
CA ALA A 98 17.52 -12.45 -9.47
C ALA A 98 18.26 -11.20 -9.97
N VAL A 99 17.55 -10.09 -10.21
CA VAL A 99 18.16 -8.80 -10.59
C VAL A 99 19.16 -8.32 -9.53
N LEU A 100 18.83 -8.42 -8.23
CA LEU A 100 19.73 -8.02 -7.15
C LEU A 100 20.97 -8.91 -7.02
N LEU A 101 20.84 -10.21 -7.30
CA LEU A 101 21.96 -11.14 -7.34
C LEU A 101 22.90 -10.83 -8.52
N CYS A 102 22.34 -10.56 -9.71
CA CYS A 102 23.10 -10.09 -10.87
C CYS A 102 23.77 -8.74 -10.61
N TRP A 103 23.03 -7.79 -10.02
CA TRP A 103 23.56 -6.49 -9.58
C TRP A 103 24.73 -6.65 -8.63
N THR A 104 24.66 -7.62 -7.71
CA THR A 104 25.75 -7.91 -6.77
C THR A 104 26.95 -8.58 -7.45
N ALA A 105 26.74 -9.47 -8.42
CA ALA A 105 27.83 -10.06 -9.19
C ALA A 105 28.58 -9.01 -10.04
N LEU A 106 27.85 -8.06 -10.62
CA LEU A 106 28.39 -7.00 -11.47
C LEU A 106 29.02 -5.85 -10.67
N ASN A 107 28.27 -5.27 -9.72
CA ASN A 107 28.59 -4.00 -9.06
C ASN A 107 28.93 -4.16 -7.57
N GLY A 108 28.86 -5.37 -7.02
CA GLY A 108 29.16 -5.62 -5.62
C GLY A 108 30.63 -5.36 -5.27
N PRO A 109 30.93 -4.86 -4.05
CA PRO A 109 32.32 -4.75 -3.59
C PRO A 109 33.05 -6.09 -3.67
N ASP A 110 34.36 -6.07 -3.94
CA ASP A 110 35.17 -7.30 -4.09
C ASP A 110 35.05 -8.24 -2.90
N ALA A 111 34.99 -7.69 -1.68
CA ALA A 111 34.79 -8.47 -0.47
C ALA A 111 33.44 -9.22 -0.47
N VAL A 112 32.37 -8.60 -0.95
CA VAL A 112 31.03 -9.20 -1.05
C VAL A 112 31.02 -10.29 -2.12
N ARG A 113 31.49 -9.97 -3.34
CA ARG A 113 31.57 -10.91 -4.46
C ARG A 113 32.40 -12.15 -4.11
N SER A 114 33.54 -11.93 -3.46
CA SER A 114 34.44 -13.01 -3.04
C SER A 114 33.84 -13.88 -1.94
N ARG A 115 33.14 -13.29 -0.96
CA ARG A 115 32.43 -14.05 0.09
C ARG A 115 31.31 -14.90 -0.51
N LEU A 116 30.51 -14.34 -1.40
CA LEU A 116 29.42 -15.05 -2.06
C LEU A 116 29.94 -16.23 -2.89
N GLY A 117 30.99 -16.00 -3.68
CA GLY A 117 31.61 -17.07 -4.47
C GLY A 117 32.24 -18.17 -3.62
N ARG A 118 32.89 -17.85 -2.49
CA ARG A 118 33.42 -18.86 -1.56
C ARG A 118 32.33 -19.64 -0.84
N TRP A 119 31.22 -18.99 -0.52
CA TRP A 119 30.09 -19.64 0.14
C TRP A 119 29.46 -20.75 -0.72
N ALA A 120 29.44 -20.58 -2.04
CA ALA A 120 28.95 -21.61 -2.96
C ALA A 120 29.96 -22.76 -3.21
N GLY A 121 31.15 -22.71 -2.61
CA GLY A 121 32.16 -23.74 -2.72
C GLY A 121 33.36 -23.37 -3.59
N TRP A 122 34.12 -24.38 -4.00
CA TRP A 122 35.30 -24.19 -4.83
C TRP A 122 34.91 -24.04 -6.30
N VAL A 123 35.39 -22.97 -6.94
CA VAL A 123 35.19 -22.68 -8.36
C VAL A 123 36.54 -22.28 -8.96
N PRO A 124 37.06 -23.04 -9.95
CA PRO A 124 38.43 -22.88 -10.46
C PRO A 124 38.66 -21.55 -11.17
N VAL A 125 37.63 -21.03 -11.87
CA VAL A 125 37.74 -19.80 -12.65
C VAL A 125 37.34 -18.59 -11.80
N ALA A 126 38.30 -17.74 -11.44
CA ALA A 126 38.10 -16.59 -10.56
C ALA A 126 36.96 -15.65 -11.00
N ARG A 127 36.84 -15.41 -12.31
CA ARG A 127 35.79 -14.55 -12.90
C ARG A 127 34.38 -15.13 -12.80
N LEU A 128 34.23 -16.46 -12.73
CA LEU A 128 32.93 -17.12 -12.63
C LEU A 128 32.43 -17.26 -11.18
N ARG A 129 33.32 -17.15 -10.19
CA ARG A 129 32.99 -17.31 -8.76
C ARG A 129 31.77 -16.49 -8.30
N PRO A 130 31.67 -15.17 -8.56
CA PRO A 130 30.50 -14.40 -8.11
C PRO A 130 29.20 -14.82 -8.80
N TRP A 131 29.27 -15.24 -10.07
CA TRP A 131 28.11 -15.70 -10.84
C TRP A 131 27.61 -17.06 -10.36
N VAL A 132 28.51 -18.01 -10.14
CA VAL A 132 28.17 -19.31 -9.54
C VAL A 132 27.61 -19.10 -8.13
N GLY A 133 28.23 -18.22 -7.33
CA GLY A 133 27.75 -17.84 -6.01
C GLY A 133 26.33 -17.27 -6.02
N ALA A 134 26.06 -16.36 -6.95
CA ALA A 134 24.75 -15.77 -7.17
C ALA A 134 23.71 -16.81 -7.61
N ALA A 135 24.06 -17.69 -8.55
CA ALA A 135 23.16 -18.74 -9.04
C ALA A 135 22.81 -19.75 -7.94
N VAL A 136 23.79 -20.26 -7.20
CA VAL A 136 23.57 -21.19 -6.08
C VAL A 136 22.72 -20.54 -5.00
N ALA A 137 23.00 -19.28 -4.64
CA ALA A 137 22.18 -18.54 -3.68
C ALA A 137 20.74 -18.36 -4.18
N GLY A 138 20.56 -18.00 -5.46
CA GLY A 138 19.24 -17.83 -6.07
C GLY A 138 18.41 -19.11 -6.03
N VAL A 139 19.00 -20.24 -6.42
CA VAL A 139 18.34 -21.56 -6.36
C VAL A 139 17.99 -21.92 -4.92
N ALA A 140 18.92 -21.77 -3.98
CA ALA A 140 18.67 -22.12 -2.59
C ALA A 140 17.60 -21.22 -1.92
N LEU A 141 17.57 -19.93 -2.25
CA LEU A 141 16.52 -19.00 -1.82
C LEU A 141 15.17 -19.39 -2.41
N ALA A 142 15.11 -19.70 -3.71
CA ALA A 142 13.88 -20.12 -4.37
C ALA A 142 13.34 -21.43 -3.79
N LEU A 143 14.18 -22.44 -3.61
CA LEU A 143 13.79 -23.72 -2.99
C LEU A 143 13.26 -23.53 -1.57
N THR A 144 13.95 -22.71 -0.76
CA THR A 144 13.49 -22.40 0.60
C THR A 144 12.13 -21.70 0.58
N ALA A 145 11.98 -20.67 -0.26
CA ALA A 145 10.74 -19.91 -0.38
C ALA A 145 9.57 -20.76 -0.87
N MET A 146 9.80 -21.61 -1.87
CA MET A 146 8.80 -22.57 -2.38
C MET A 146 8.42 -23.61 -1.32
N THR A 147 9.38 -24.07 -0.52
CA THR A 147 9.11 -25.03 0.57
C THR A 147 8.21 -24.40 1.64
N ILE A 148 8.48 -23.15 2.03
CA ILE A 148 7.64 -22.42 2.98
C ILE A 148 6.25 -22.13 2.41
N LEU A 149 6.16 -21.75 1.14
CA LEU A 149 4.88 -21.58 0.45
C LEU A 149 4.09 -22.89 0.47
N TRP A 150 4.71 -24.01 0.05
CA TRP A 150 4.08 -25.33 0.03
C TRP A 150 3.62 -25.78 1.41
N LEU A 151 4.44 -25.56 2.44
CA LEU A 151 4.10 -25.82 3.85
C LEU A 151 2.86 -25.02 4.29
N LEU A 152 2.79 -23.72 3.99
CA LEU A 152 1.66 -22.86 4.38
C LEU A 152 0.36 -23.20 3.65
N TYR A 153 0.47 -23.78 2.45
CA TYR A 153 -0.65 -24.36 1.72
C TYR A 153 -0.99 -25.79 2.18
N GLY A 154 -0.43 -26.26 3.30
CA GLY A 154 -0.70 -27.59 3.86
C GLY A 154 -0.18 -28.72 3.00
N PHE A 155 0.94 -28.50 2.30
CA PHE A 155 1.53 -29.39 1.30
C PHE A 155 0.62 -29.68 0.09
N ARG A 156 -0.30 -28.76 -0.23
CA ARG A 156 -1.20 -28.88 -1.39
C ARG A 156 -0.86 -27.85 -2.46
N ILE A 157 -0.86 -28.28 -3.72
CA ILE A 157 -0.58 -27.39 -4.86
C ILE A 157 -1.87 -26.77 -5.40
N MET A 158 -2.98 -27.53 -5.38
CA MET A 158 -4.23 -27.10 -6.01
C MET A 158 -4.76 -25.75 -5.51
N PRO A 159 -4.76 -25.41 -4.20
CA PRO A 159 -5.29 -24.11 -3.79
C PRO A 159 -4.45 -22.93 -4.31
N PHE A 160 -3.12 -23.07 -4.40
CA PHE A 160 -2.28 -22.05 -5.02
C PHE A 160 -2.59 -21.90 -6.51
N TRP A 161 -2.74 -23.03 -7.21
CA TRP A 161 -3.10 -23.03 -8.63
C TRP A 161 -4.45 -22.36 -8.88
N THR A 162 -5.47 -22.68 -8.08
CA THR A 162 -6.80 -22.04 -8.15
C THR A 162 -6.72 -20.53 -7.94
N VAL A 163 -5.96 -20.06 -6.95
CA VAL A 163 -5.77 -18.63 -6.72
C VAL A 163 -5.06 -17.96 -7.89
N LEU A 164 -4.01 -18.60 -8.44
CA LEU A 164 -3.29 -18.10 -9.59
C LEU A 164 -4.19 -17.99 -10.84
N THR A 165 -4.91 -19.07 -11.18
CA THR A 165 -5.79 -19.06 -12.36
C THR A 165 -6.97 -18.10 -12.19
N SER A 166 -7.54 -18.01 -10.99
CA SER A 166 -8.58 -17.02 -10.67
C SER A 166 -8.07 -15.60 -10.87
N GLN A 167 -6.84 -15.29 -10.42
CA GLN A 167 -6.28 -13.95 -10.58
C GLN A 167 -5.90 -13.62 -12.02
N LEU A 168 -5.42 -14.60 -12.79
CA LEU A 168 -5.18 -14.42 -14.22
C LEU A 168 -6.48 -14.18 -15.00
N TRP A 169 -7.54 -14.93 -14.67
CA TRP A 169 -8.87 -14.69 -15.22
C TRP A 169 -9.37 -13.29 -14.86
N ASP A 170 -9.26 -12.92 -13.60
CA ASP A 170 -9.63 -11.62 -13.07
C ASP A 170 -8.85 -10.44 -13.69
N LEU A 171 -7.61 -10.66 -14.13
CA LEU A 171 -6.81 -9.66 -14.86
C LEU A 171 -7.24 -9.57 -16.33
N SER A 172 -7.76 -10.66 -16.90
CA SER A 172 -8.27 -10.68 -18.29
C SER A 172 -9.68 -10.08 -18.39
N SER A 173 -10.46 -10.13 -17.32
CA SER A 173 -11.69 -9.37 -17.19
C SER A 173 -11.34 -7.96 -16.74
N GLY A 174 -11.76 -6.94 -17.49
CA GLY A 174 -11.63 -5.54 -17.06
C GLY A 174 -12.23 -5.30 -15.67
N HIS A 175 -11.91 -4.17 -15.05
CA HIS A 175 -12.36 -3.84 -13.71
C HIS A 175 -12.81 -2.39 -13.63
N GLU A 176 -14.01 -2.16 -13.09
CA GLU A 176 -14.54 -0.79 -12.91
C GLU A 176 -13.57 0.03 -12.07
N ALA A 177 -13.08 1.11 -12.66
CA ALA A 177 -12.12 2.02 -12.08
C ALA A 177 -12.55 3.47 -12.30
N PHE A 178 -12.14 4.33 -11.38
CA PHE A 178 -12.42 5.76 -11.42
C PHE A 178 -11.13 6.56 -11.26
N LEU A 179 -10.96 7.58 -12.11
CA LEU A 179 -9.86 8.53 -12.01
C LEU A 179 -10.30 9.91 -12.49
N ALA A 180 -10.27 10.89 -11.60
CA ALA A 180 -10.49 12.31 -11.91
C ALA A 180 -11.78 12.60 -12.72
N GLY A 181 -12.89 11.94 -12.35
CA GLY A 181 -14.19 12.10 -13.02
C GLY A 181 -14.42 11.17 -14.21
N GLN A 182 -13.41 10.39 -14.61
CA GLN A 182 -13.50 9.41 -15.69
C GLN A 182 -13.71 8.00 -15.14
N TYR A 183 -14.43 7.18 -15.90
CA TYR A 183 -14.64 5.76 -15.62
C TYR A 183 -13.95 4.93 -16.71
N SER A 184 -13.34 3.82 -16.31
CA SER A 184 -12.70 2.90 -17.25
C SER A 184 -12.76 1.48 -16.70
N THR A 185 -12.92 0.50 -17.58
CA THR A 185 -12.74 -0.92 -17.26
C THR A 185 -11.34 -1.43 -17.63
N GLU A 186 -10.59 -0.65 -18.40
CA GLU A 186 -9.22 -0.94 -18.84
C GLU A 186 -8.18 -0.23 -17.95
N GLY A 187 -8.60 0.77 -17.17
CA GLY A 187 -7.73 1.56 -16.29
C GLY A 187 -6.92 2.62 -17.03
N TRP A 188 -5.81 3.06 -16.42
CA TRP A 188 -4.86 4.05 -16.96
C TRP A 188 -3.44 3.68 -16.55
N TRP A 189 -2.48 3.73 -17.48
CA TRP A 189 -1.05 3.48 -17.18
C TRP A 189 -0.52 4.39 -16.04
N TYR A 190 -1.06 5.61 -15.91
CA TYR A 190 -0.65 6.60 -14.93
C TYR A 190 -1.49 6.57 -13.63
N TYR A 191 -2.42 5.63 -13.46
CA TYR A 191 -3.25 5.52 -12.27
C TYR A 191 -2.41 5.39 -10.99
N PHE A 192 -1.49 4.42 -10.95
CA PHE A 192 -0.65 4.17 -9.78
C PHE A 192 0.30 5.35 -9.44
N PRO A 193 0.95 6.01 -10.43
CA PRO A 193 1.63 7.29 -10.23
C PRO A 193 0.72 8.36 -9.62
N ALA A 194 -0.47 8.57 -10.16
CA ALA A 194 -1.41 9.56 -9.65
C ALA A 194 -1.83 9.22 -8.21
N ALA A 195 -2.25 7.98 -7.96
CA ALA A 195 -2.62 7.49 -6.63
C ALA A 195 -1.48 7.66 -5.62
N PHE A 196 -0.25 7.28 -5.98
CA PHE A 196 0.91 7.48 -5.11
C PHE A 196 1.12 8.95 -4.76
N LEU A 197 1.03 9.86 -5.74
CA LEU A 197 1.24 11.28 -5.50
C LEU A 197 0.15 11.88 -4.61
N VAL A 198 -1.14 11.59 -4.89
CA VAL A 198 -2.27 12.21 -4.16
C VAL A 198 -2.47 11.63 -2.76
N LYS A 199 -2.15 10.35 -2.57
CA LYS A 199 -2.32 9.65 -1.27
C LYS A 199 -1.07 9.74 -0.38
N THR A 200 0.09 10.14 -0.89
CA THR A 200 1.30 10.29 -0.06
C THR A 200 1.37 11.71 0.51
N PRO A 201 1.65 11.90 1.82
CA PRO A 201 1.88 13.23 2.37
C PRO A 201 2.97 14.00 1.64
N VAL A 202 2.70 15.28 1.34
CA VAL A 202 3.67 16.17 0.69
C VAL A 202 5.02 16.17 1.42
N PRO A 203 5.08 16.22 2.77
CA PRO A 203 6.36 16.15 3.46
C PRO A 203 7.11 14.83 3.21
N THR A 204 6.40 13.71 3.10
CA THR A 204 6.99 12.41 2.78
C THR A 204 7.56 12.40 1.36
N LEU A 205 6.82 12.95 0.38
CA LEU A 205 7.30 13.07 -1.00
C LEU A 205 8.58 13.92 -1.08
N LEU A 206 8.60 15.09 -0.42
CA LEU A 206 9.75 15.99 -0.42
C LEU A 206 10.98 15.39 0.27
N LEU A 207 10.79 14.76 1.44
CA LEU A 207 11.87 14.07 2.16
C LEU A 207 12.41 12.89 1.34
N SER A 208 11.55 12.16 0.66
CA SER A 208 11.94 11.03 -0.18
C SER A 208 12.69 11.48 -1.41
N ALA A 209 12.21 12.51 -2.11
CA ALA A 209 12.89 13.09 -3.28
C ALA A 209 14.29 13.60 -2.90
N TRP A 210 14.41 14.33 -1.79
CA TRP A 210 15.72 14.75 -1.25
C TRP A 210 16.57 13.52 -0.91
N GLY A 211 16.01 12.51 -0.26
CA GLY A 211 16.70 11.26 0.06
C GLY A 211 17.28 10.58 -1.18
N VAL A 212 16.47 10.35 -2.22
CA VAL A 212 16.89 9.75 -3.49
C VAL A 212 18.06 10.52 -4.09
N LEU A 213 17.95 11.85 -4.20
CA LEU A 213 19.02 12.68 -4.74
C LEU A 213 20.35 12.48 -4.00
N ARG A 214 20.32 12.27 -2.69
CA ARG A 214 21.53 12.00 -1.89
C ARG A 214 22.07 10.59 -2.05
N LEU A 215 21.21 9.59 -2.19
CA LEU A 215 21.64 8.24 -2.50
C LEU A 215 22.33 8.17 -3.87
N LEU A 216 21.81 8.90 -4.87
CA LEU A 216 22.39 8.97 -6.22
C LEU A 216 23.73 9.72 -6.26
N GLN A 217 23.94 10.70 -5.38
CA GLN A 217 25.21 11.42 -5.24
C GLN A 217 26.29 10.60 -4.52
N ASP A 218 25.90 9.72 -3.59
CA ASP A 218 26.83 8.87 -2.84
C ASP A 218 27.19 7.59 -3.62
N ARG A 219 28.12 7.75 -4.57
CA ARG A 219 28.62 6.68 -5.43
C ARG A 219 29.40 5.60 -4.67
N ALA A 220 29.98 5.93 -3.51
CA ALA A 220 30.77 4.98 -2.71
C ALA A 220 29.92 3.83 -2.14
N ARG A 221 28.61 4.07 -1.97
CA ARG A 221 27.64 3.07 -1.50
C ARG A 221 26.63 2.66 -2.57
N SER A 222 26.92 2.92 -3.84
CA SER A 222 26.01 2.68 -4.97
C SER A 222 25.44 1.26 -5.01
N TRP A 223 26.24 0.24 -4.71
CA TRP A 223 25.78 -1.15 -4.62
C TRP A 223 24.67 -1.33 -3.58
N ASP A 224 24.87 -0.82 -2.37
CA ASP A 224 23.92 -0.97 -1.24
C ASP A 224 22.67 -0.12 -1.47
N HIS A 225 22.82 1.06 -2.09
CA HIS A 225 21.68 1.86 -2.55
C HIS A 225 20.88 1.14 -3.65
N GLY A 226 21.54 0.40 -4.54
CA GLY A 226 20.88 -0.45 -5.52
C GLY A 226 20.01 -1.54 -4.85
N LEU A 227 20.51 -2.18 -3.78
CA LEU A 227 19.71 -3.15 -3.01
C LEU A 227 18.45 -2.52 -2.38
N LEU A 228 18.49 -1.24 -2.05
CA LEU A 228 17.36 -0.50 -1.48
C LEU A 228 16.37 -0.01 -2.55
N LEU A 229 16.87 0.50 -3.68
CA LEU A 229 16.06 1.20 -4.68
C LEU A 229 15.49 0.27 -5.76
N VAL A 230 16.17 -0.82 -6.11
CA VAL A 230 15.71 -1.73 -7.17
C VAL A 230 14.38 -2.40 -6.81
N PRO A 231 14.15 -2.95 -5.59
CA PRO A 231 12.86 -3.56 -5.26
C PRO A 231 11.65 -2.64 -5.41
N PRO A 232 11.61 -1.44 -4.80
CA PRO A 232 10.46 -0.56 -4.97
C PRO A 232 10.31 -0.06 -6.40
N VAL A 233 11.40 0.19 -7.15
CA VAL A 233 11.33 0.62 -8.55
C VAL A 233 10.75 -0.47 -9.43
N LEU A 234 11.27 -1.71 -9.36
CA LEU A 234 10.75 -2.82 -10.16
C LEU A 234 9.30 -3.13 -9.81
N PHE A 235 8.96 -3.11 -8.51
CA PHE A 235 7.60 -3.34 -8.06
C PHE A 235 6.65 -2.26 -8.58
N PHE A 236 7.01 -0.98 -8.42
CA PHE A 236 6.22 0.14 -8.91
C PHE A 236 6.07 0.11 -10.44
N THR A 237 7.16 -0.10 -11.18
CA THR A 237 7.15 -0.19 -12.65
C THR A 237 6.29 -1.35 -13.13
N ALA A 238 6.32 -2.51 -12.47
CA ALA A 238 5.47 -3.64 -12.84
C ALA A 238 3.97 -3.26 -12.79
N PHE A 239 3.53 -2.50 -11.79
CA PHE A 239 2.14 -2.04 -11.68
C PHE A 239 1.79 -0.93 -12.69
N VAL A 240 2.75 -0.05 -13.02
CA VAL A 240 2.57 0.95 -14.09
C VAL A 240 2.41 0.28 -15.45
N LEU A 241 3.22 -0.74 -15.73
CA LEU A 241 3.23 -1.43 -17.02
C LEU A 241 2.12 -2.47 -17.16
N SER A 242 1.57 -2.99 -16.06
CA SER A 242 0.56 -4.03 -16.13
C SER A 242 -0.81 -3.53 -16.57
N GLU A 243 -0.99 -2.21 -16.76
CA GLU A 243 -2.30 -1.53 -16.88
C GLU A 243 -3.31 -2.15 -15.91
N GLY A 244 -2.81 -2.48 -14.71
CA GLY A 244 -3.48 -3.41 -13.81
C GLY A 244 -4.74 -2.82 -13.22
N LYS A 245 -5.52 -3.63 -12.50
CA LYS A 245 -6.75 -3.19 -11.84
C LYS A 245 -6.50 -1.88 -11.06
N ALA A 246 -7.03 -0.79 -11.61
CA ALA A 246 -6.88 0.58 -11.12
C ALA A 246 -7.81 0.83 -9.92
N ILE A 247 -7.60 0.05 -8.84
CA ILE A 247 -8.48 -0.07 -7.67
C ILE A 247 -7.70 0.01 -6.36
N GLY A 248 -6.90 1.06 -6.18
CA GLY A 248 -6.30 1.37 -4.88
C GLY A 248 -4.78 1.48 -4.87
N LEU A 249 -4.28 2.50 -4.17
CA LEU A 249 -2.88 2.64 -3.79
C LEU A 249 -2.35 1.41 -3.04
N ARG A 250 -3.20 0.65 -2.36
CA ARG A 250 -2.85 -0.52 -1.53
C ARG A 250 -1.96 -1.54 -2.23
N TYR A 251 -2.05 -1.65 -3.56
CA TYR A 251 -1.16 -2.51 -4.35
C TYR A 251 0.30 -2.06 -4.26
N LEU A 252 0.56 -0.75 -4.22
CA LEU A 252 1.89 -0.15 -4.06
C LEU A 252 2.35 -0.04 -2.61
N LEU A 253 1.57 -0.49 -1.62
CA LEU A 253 1.97 -0.44 -0.21
C LEU A 253 3.37 -1.05 0.07
N PRO A 254 3.83 -2.12 -0.63
CA PRO A 254 5.18 -2.66 -0.45
C PRO A 254 6.32 -1.69 -0.81
N VAL A 255 6.06 -0.61 -1.55
CA VAL A 255 7.03 0.43 -1.88
C VAL A 255 7.33 1.33 -0.67
N TYR A 256 6.35 1.55 0.20
CA TYR A 256 6.41 2.53 1.29
C TYR A 256 7.54 2.28 2.30
N PRO A 257 7.77 1.04 2.79
CA PRO A 257 8.89 0.77 3.67
C PRO A 257 10.26 1.20 3.11
N PHE A 258 10.50 0.97 1.81
CA PHE A 258 11.72 1.39 1.15
C PHE A 258 11.80 2.91 1.03
N LEU A 259 10.68 3.55 0.65
CA LEU A 259 10.54 5.00 0.60
C LEU A 259 10.94 5.64 1.94
N PHE A 260 10.49 5.07 3.06
CA PHE A 260 10.83 5.58 4.39
C PHE A 260 12.31 5.41 4.75
N VAL A 261 12.95 4.29 4.39
CA VAL A 261 14.43 4.19 4.56
C VAL A 261 15.13 5.30 3.79
N VAL A 262 14.67 5.62 2.57
CA VAL A 262 15.22 6.70 1.75
C VAL A 262 15.07 8.08 2.40
N THR A 263 13.96 8.37 3.10
CA THR A 263 13.80 9.66 3.82
C THR A 263 14.93 9.93 4.81
N GLY A 264 15.48 8.87 5.45
CA GLY A 264 16.61 8.98 6.37
C GLY A 264 17.90 9.49 5.71
N ALA A 265 18.04 9.35 4.39
CA ALA A 265 19.18 9.85 3.64
C ALA A 265 19.20 11.38 3.51
N ALA A 266 18.03 12.04 3.47
CA ALA A 266 17.93 13.50 3.39
C ALA A 266 18.69 14.18 4.54
N ILE A 267 18.64 13.55 5.70
CA ILE A 267 19.23 14.00 6.95
C ILE A 267 20.75 13.94 7.01
N ARG A 268 21.40 13.09 6.20
CA ARG A 268 22.88 13.06 6.09
C ARG A 268 23.46 14.42 5.73
N THR A 269 22.65 15.28 5.11
CA THR A 269 23.06 16.60 4.60
C THR A 269 22.81 17.73 5.57
N ALA A 270 22.31 17.45 6.77
CA ALA A 270 21.89 18.45 7.74
C ALA A 270 22.93 18.72 8.85
N TRP A 271 23.99 17.91 9.01
CA TRP A 271 24.93 18.09 10.13
C TRP A 271 26.32 18.65 9.77
N ARG A 272 26.88 19.33 10.79
CA ARG A 272 28.18 20.03 10.99
C ARG A 272 28.73 20.95 9.88
N THR A 273 28.44 20.72 8.60
CA THR A 273 28.97 21.52 7.47
C THR A 273 27.89 22.10 6.57
N ALA A 274 26.62 21.88 6.90
CA ALA A 274 25.48 22.29 6.08
C ALA A 274 24.83 23.61 6.56
N PRO A 275 24.26 24.42 5.66
CA PRO A 275 23.52 25.62 6.02
C PRO A 275 22.36 25.33 6.98
N ALA A 276 22.13 26.23 7.95
CA ALA A 276 21.12 26.07 8.98
C ALA A 276 19.70 25.84 8.41
N TRP A 277 19.37 26.43 7.26
CA TRP A 277 18.05 26.27 6.61
C TRP A 277 17.70 24.80 6.33
N ARG A 278 18.68 23.94 6.04
CA ARG A 278 18.44 22.51 5.77
C ARG A 278 17.90 21.78 7.00
N ARG A 279 18.41 22.12 8.18
CA ARG A 279 17.92 21.56 9.45
C ARG A 279 16.49 22.00 9.71
N HIS A 280 16.22 23.30 9.58
CA HIS A 280 14.89 23.87 9.77
C HIS A 280 13.88 23.30 8.76
N ALA A 281 14.29 23.10 7.50
CA ALA A 281 13.44 22.47 6.49
C ALA A 281 13.07 21.04 6.87
N ILE A 282 14.02 20.22 7.31
CA ILE A 282 13.73 18.83 7.73
C ILE A 282 12.83 18.81 8.97
N LEU A 283 13.10 19.64 9.97
CA LEU A 283 12.26 19.75 11.16
C LEU A 283 10.84 20.22 10.80
N GLY A 284 10.72 21.21 9.93
CA GLY A 284 9.44 21.70 9.42
C GLY A 284 8.67 20.62 8.65
N LEU A 285 9.35 19.83 7.80
CA LEU A 285 8.73 18.70 7.10
C LEU A 285 8.29 17.59 8.06
N CYS A 286 9.07 17.28 9.10
CA CYS A 286 8.67 16.31 10.12
C CYS A 286 7.47 16.80 10.94
N ALA A 287 7.46 18.09 11.31
CA ALA A 287 6.35 18.71 12.02
C ALA A 287 5.08 18.78 11.16
N ALA A 288 5.22 19.09 9.87
CA ALA A 288 4.12 19.05 8.91
C ALA A 288 3.56 17.64 8.75
N LEU A 289 4.42 16.61 8.69
CA LEU A 289 3.96 15.21 8.62
C LEU A 289 3.19 14.80 9.88
N LEU A 290 3.69 15.19 11.06
CA LEU A 290 2.98 14.96 12.32
C LEU A 290 1.61 15.65 12.31
N LEU A 291 1.56 16.91 11.89
CA LEU A 291 0.32 17.67 11.77
C LEU A 291 -0.67 16.98 10.82
N THR A 292 -0.20 16.54 9.64
CA THR A 292 -1.01 15.78 8.67
C THR A 292 -1.66 14.56 9.32
N VAL A 293 -0.89 13.72 10.03
CA VAL A 293 -1.46 12.51 10.68
C VAL A 293 -2.41 12.87 11.80
N THR A 294 -2.08 13.86 12.63
CA THR A 294 -2.97 14.28 13.72
C THR A 294 -4.31 14.82 13.22
N ARG A 295 -4.32 15.51 12.07
CA ARG A 295 -5.54 16.07 11.48
C ARG A 295 -6.46 15.03 10.86
N ILE A 296 -5.90 13.96 10.29
CA ILE A 296 -6.69 12.91 9.66
C ILE A 296 -7.05 11.78 10.63
N HIS A 297 -6.53 11.77 11.84
CA HIS A 297 -6.86 10.74 12.83
C HIS A 297 -8.34 10.86 13.24
N PRO A 298 -9.12 9.76 13.27
CA PRO A 298 -8.73 8.36 13.05
C PRO A 298 -8.86 7.84 11.60
N ASP A 299 -9.34 8.67 10.67
CA ASP A 299 -9.79 8.34 9.31
C ASP A 299 -8.66 8.26 8.26
N HIS A 300 -7.54 7.62 8.62
CA HIS A 300 -6.32 7.60 7.79
C HIS A 300 -6.52 6.99 6.39
N LEU A 301 -7.51 6.11 6.20
CA LEU A 301 -7.80 5.55 4.89
C LEU A 301 -8.30 6.64 3.93
N ALA A 302 -9.11 7.58 4.42
CA ALA A 302 -9.62 8.71 3.66
C ALA A 302 -8.56 9.81 3.43
N TYR A 303 -7.31 9.61 3.84
CA TYR A 303 -6.26 10.61 3.66
C TYR A 303 -5.99 10.91 2.17
N PHE A 304 -6.13 12.16 1.78
CA PHE A 304 -5.59 12.71 0.54
C PHE A 304 -4.76 13.94 0.88
N ASN A 305 -3.70 14.18 0.13
CA ASN A 305 -2.81 15.29 0.43
C ASN A 305 -3.49 16.65 0.20
N GLU A 306 -2.93 17.68 0.84
CA GLU A 306 -3.53 19.01 0.91
C GLU A 306 -3.63 19.68 -0.47
N LEU A 307 -2.78 19.30 -1.42
CA LEU A 307 -2.80 19.80 -2.81
C LEU A 307 -4.00 19.29 -3.61
N THR A 308 -4.72 18.29 -3.09
CA THR A 308 -5.87 17.64 -3.75
C THR A 308 -7.20 17.95 -3.07
N GLY A 309 -7.21 18.93 -2.16
CA GLY A 309 -8.38 19.30 -1.38
C GLY A 309 -8.56 18.49 -0.10
N GLY A 310 -7.55 17.72 0.31
CA GLY A 310 -7.60 16.93 1.53
C GLY A 310 -8.61 15.77 1.47
N PRO A 311 -8.96 15.16 2.62
CA PRO A 311 -9.84 13.98 2.66
C PRO A 311 -11.21 14.22 2.04
N ASP A 312 -11.77 15.43 2.17
CA ASP A 312 -13.06 15.78 1.59
C ASP A 312 -12.99 16.09 0.08
N GLY A 313 -11.81 16.39 -0.47
CA GLY A 313 -11.61 16.66 -1.91
C GLY A 313 -11.23 15.43 -2.72
N GLY A 314 -10.62 14.43 -2.06
CA GLY A 314 -10.00 13.26 -2.70
C GLY A 314 -10.92 12.43 -3.59
N HIS A 315 -12.21 12.34 -3.24
CA HIS A 315 -13.22 11.60 -3.99
C HIS A 315 -13.43 12.10 -5.44
N ARG A 316 -13.00 13.33 -5.75
CA ARG A 316 -13.01 13.86 -7.12
C ARG A 316 -11.94 13.23 -7.99
N ILE A 317 -10.89 12.67 -7.37
CA ILE A 317 -9.74 12.06 -8.03
C ILE A 317 -9.82 10.55 -7.94
N LEU A 318 -9.99 9.99 -6.74
CA LEU A 318 -10.04 8.55 -6.49
C LEU A 318 -11.15 8.21 -5.50
N VAL A 319 -11.84 7.10 -5.75
CA VAL A 319 -12.79 6.47 -4.82
C VAL A 319 -12.36 5.02 -4.59
N ASP A 320 -13.29 4.10 -4.30
CA ASP A 320 -13.01 2.70 -3.98
C ASP A 320 -12.21 2.52 -2.68
N SER A 321 -11.54 1.40 -2.53
CA SER A 321 -10.46 1.13 -1.58
C SER A 321 -9.39 2.22 -1.38
N ASN A 322 -9.28 3.25 -2.24
CA ASN A 322 -8.48 4.44 -1.91
C ASN A 322 -9.14 5.32 -0.85
N LEU A 323 -10.45 5.26 -0.68
CA LEU A 323 -11.21 6.12 0.22
C LEU A 323 -11.93 5.28 1.29
N ASP A 324 -12.58 4.20 0.86
CA ASP A 324 -13.60 3.50 1.61
C ASP A 324 -13.42 1.97 1.50
N TRP A 325 -13.65 1.26 2.60
CA TRP A 325 -13.76 -0.20 2.73
C TRP A 325 -14.98 -0.60 3.57
N GLY A 326 -15.81 0.37 3.92
CA GLY A 326 -16.92 0.26 4.85
C GLY A 326 -16.53 0.49 6.31
N GLN A 327 -15.34 1.04 6.57
CA GLN A 327 -14.83 1.21 7.93
C GLN A 327 -15.71 2.12 8.83
N ASP A 328 -16.49 3.01 8.21
CA ASP A 328 -17.24 4.07 8.92
C ASP A 328 -18.67 3.67 9.30
N LEU A 329 -19.05 2.41 9.13
CA LEU A 329 -20.37 1.90 9.51
C LEU A 329 -20.66 2.06 11.02
N LYS A 330 -19.64 1.91 11.86
CA LYS A 330 -19.75 2.17 13.31
C LYS A 330 -19.94 3.65 13.63
N GLY A 331 -19.26 4.52 12.88
CA GLY A 331 -19.43 5.96 12.97
C GLY A 331 -20.85 6.37 12.59
N LEU A 332 -21.42 5.71 11.56
CA LEU A 332 -22.81 5.92 11.15
C LEU A 332 -23.78 5.52 12.27
N LYS A 333 -23.59 4.36 12.90
CA LYS A 333 -24.42 3.96 14.04
C LYS A 333 -24.35 4.95 15.19
N THR A 334 -23.15 5.40 15.53
CA THR A 334 -22.93 6.40 16.60
C THR A 334 -23.70 7.68 16.30
N TRP A 335 -23.60 8.17 15.06
CA TRP A 335 -24.34 9.34 14.61
C TRP A 335 -25.87 9.13 14.66
N MET A 336 -26.37 7.95 14.25
CA MET A 336 -27.80 7.62 14.33
C MET A 336 -28.32 7.68 15.77
N ASP A 337 -27.57 7.13 16.73
CA ASP A 337 -27.92 7.16 18.15
C ASP A 337 -27.95 8.57 18.71
N GLU A 338 -26.94 9.38 18.38
CA GLU A 338 -26.85 10.78 18.82
C GLU A 338 -27.98 11.65 18.26
N GLN A 339 -28.42 11.38 17.03
CA GLN A 339 -29.50 12.12 16.37
C GLN A 339 -30.89 11.52 16.60
N GLY A 340 -31.00 10.40 17.31
CA GLY A 340 -32.28 9.70 17.52
C GLY A 340 -32.89 9.14 16.23
N VAL A 341 -32.07 8.81 15.23
CA VAL A 341 -32.50 8.23 13.95
C VAL A 341 -32.56 6.72 14.10
N ALA A 342 -33.76 6.18 14.31
CA ALA A 342 -33.95 4.75 14.51
C ALA A 342 -33.71 3.90 13.25
N ARG A 343 -33.91 4.46 12.06
CA ARG A 343 -33.80 3.75 10.77
C ARG A 343 -33.37 4.71 9.67
N ILE A 344 -32.48 4.28 8.78
CA ILE A 344 -31.92 5.14 7.71
C ILE A 344 -31.89 4.42 6.36
N LYS A 345 -32.07 5.15 5.26
CA LYS A 345 -31.87 4.60 3.91
C LYS A 345 -30.38 4.51 3.61
N LEU A 346 -29.84 3.32 3.38
CA LEU A 346 -28.40 3.07 3.34
C LEU A 346 -27.93 2.58 1.96
N SER A 347 -26.98 3.30 1.37
CA SER A 347 -26.13 2.79 0.30
C SER A 347 -24.68 2.69 0.79
N TYR A 348 -24.11 1.49 0.83
CA TYR A 348 -22.88 1.21 1.56
C TYR A 348 -21.81 0.55 0.68
N PHE A 349 -20.57 1.04 0.75
CA PHE A 349 -19.40 0.48 0.07
C PHE A 349 -18.55 -0.34 1.06
N GLY A 350 -19.13 -1.44 1.53
CA GLY A 350 -18.42 -2.42 2.33
C GLY A 350 -19.14 -3.77 2.32
N SER A 351 -18.57 -4.73 3.05
CA SER A 351 -19.07 -6.12 3.09
C SER A 351 -19.58 -6.57 4.44
N ALA A 352 -19.38 -5.77 5.50
CA ALA A 352 -19.94 -6.06 6.82
C ALA A 352 -21.46 -5.86 6.82
N ASP A 353 -22.20 -6.81 7.40
CA ASP A 353 -23.63 -6.70 7.62
C ASP A 353 -23.92 -5.61 8.70
N PRO A 354 -24.69 -4.56 8.40
CA PRO A 354 -25.04 -3.53 9.38
C PRO A 354 -25.76 -4.05 10.62
N ALA A 355 -26.46 -5.19 10.53
CA ALA A 355 -27.11 -5.81 11.69
C ALA A 355 -26.11 -6.20 12.79
N LEU A 356 -24.83 -6.43 12.46
CA LEU A 356 -23.77 -6.69 13.46
C LEU A 356 -23.47 -5.49 14.37
N TYR A 357 -23.97 -4.31 14.02
CA TYR A 357 -23.80 -3.07 14.77
C TYR A 357 -25.14 -2.50 15.24
N ASP A 358 -26.20 -3.32 15.29
CA ASP A 358 -27.57 -2.91 15.62
C ASP A 358 -28.07 -1.75 14.75
N LEU A 359 -27.58 -1.67 13.49
CA LEU A 359 -27.93 -0.61 12.55
C LEU A 359 -29.10 -1.04 11.68
N GLU A 360 -30.27 -0.48 11.97
CA GLU A 360 -31.49 -0.66 11.20
C GLU A 360 -31.49 0.23 9.94
N TYR A 361 -31.70 -0.39 8.78
CA TYR A 361 -31.66 0.34 7.51
C TYR A 361 -32.74 -0.10 6.53
N ASP A 362 -33.09 0.83 5.64
CA ASP A 362 -33.77 0.55 4.39
C ASP A 362 -32.74 0.47 3.27
N TRP A 363 -32.74 -0.63 2.53
CA TRP A 363 -31.74 -0.88 1.51
C TRP A 363 -31.86 0.13 0.36
N LEU A 364 -30.73 0.71 -0.05
CA LEU A 364 -30.56 1.38 -1.34
C LEU A 364 -29.59 0.57 -2.20
N PRO A 365 -29.66 0.69 -3.55
CA PRO A 365 -28.66 0.15 -4.45
C PRO A 365 -27.23 0.41 -3.96
N SER A 366 -26.44 -0.65 -3.91
CA SER A 366 -25.16 -0.70 -3.19
C SER A 366 -24.22 -1.69 -3.85
N TYR A 367 -22.94 -1.64 -3.45
CA TYR A 367 -21.93 -2.58 -3.94
C TYR A 367 -22.21 -4.03 -3.52
N ILE A 368 -22.20 -4.34 -2.21
CA ILE A 368 -22.41 -5.71 -1.70
C ILE A 368 -23.46 -5.75 -0.57
N LEU A 369 -24.06 -4.61 -0.22
CA LEU A 369 -25.03 -4.55 0.89
C LEU A 369 -26.21 -5.50 0.62
N PRO A 370 -26.49 -6.46 1.51
CA PRO A 370 -27.60 -7.38 1.33
C PRO A 370 -28.94 -6.65 1.32
N ASN A 371 -29.81 -7.03 0.37
CA ASN A 371 -31.21 -6.63 0.37
C ASN A 371 -32.03 -7.75 1.03
N HIS A 372 -32.27 -7.62 2.33
CA HIS A 372 -33.03 -8.60 3.12
C HIS A 372 -34.56 -8.52 2.89
N GLY A 373 -35.03 -7.53 2.12
CA GLY A 373 -36.45 -7.36 1.79
C GLY A 373 -36.74 -7.56 0.30
N THR A 374 -38.01 -7.39 -0.07
CA THR A 374 -38.47 -7.27 -1.46
C THR A 374 -38.50 -5.81 -1.93
N THR A 375 -37.86 -4.91 -1.20
CA THR A 375 -37.99 -3.47 -1.35
C THR A 375 -37.23 -2.99 -2.59
N SER A 376 -37.95 -2.65 -3.65
CA SER A 376 -37.46 -1.75 -4.69
C SER A 376 -37.64 -0.32 -4.19
N VAL A 377 -36.55 0.45 -4.10
CA VAL A 377 -36.63 1.88 -3.76
C VAL A 377 -36.66 2.69 -5.05
N GLU A 378 -37.72 3.49 -5.20
CA GLU A 378 -37.79 4.50 -6.26
C GLU A 378 -36.88 5.67 -5.90
N LEU A 379 -36.01 6.05 -6.85
CA LEU A 379 -35.07 7.16 -6.72
C LEU A 379 -35.46 8.25 -7.72
N PRO A 380 -35.40 9.55 -7.35
CA PRO A 380 -35.03 10.12 -6.04
C PRO A 380 -35.97 9.75 -4.88
N THR A 381 -35.47 9.79 -3.64
CA THR A 381 -36.25 9.46 -2.44
C THR A 381 -36.08 10.51 -1.33
N THR A 382 -36.97 10.52 -0.34
CA THR A 382 -37.03 11.51 0.75
C THR A 382 -36.53 10.96 2.09
N GLY A 383 -36.41 11.81 3.11
CA GLY A 383 -36.02 11.41 4.47
C GLY A 383 -34.50 11.32 4.67
N TRP A 384 -34.09 10.52 5.65
CA TRP A 384 -32.67 10.31 5.99
C TRP A 384 -32.01 9.29 5.08
N LEU A 385 -30.92 9.69 4.43
CA LEU A 385 -30.08 8.83 3.61
C LEU A 385 -28.64 8.85 4.11
N ALA A 386 -28.00 7.69 4.16
CA ALA A 386 -26.57 7.52 4.36
C ALA A 386 -25.97 6.84 3.12
N ILE A 387 -25.04 7.51 2.45
CA ILE A 387 -24.49 7.02 1.19
C ILE A 387 -22.96 7.08 1.23
N SER A 388 -22.34 5.92 1.07
CA SER A 388 -20.90 5.81 0.84
C SER A 388 -20.50 6.64 -0.39
N VAL A 389 -19.47 7.46 -0.27
CA VAL A 389 -18.99 8.37 -1.31
C VAL A 389 -18.60 7.61 -2.58
N THR A 390 -18.05 6.41 -2.46
CA THR A 390 -17.78 5.53 -3.61
C THR A 390 -19.05 5.18 -4.38
N ASN A 391 -20.14 4.82 -3.68
CA ASN A 391 -21.41 4.52 -4.32
C ASN A 391 -22.05 5.79 -4.89
N ARG A 392 -21.94 6.93 -4.20
CA ARG A 392 -22.39 8.24 -4.70
C ARG A 392 -21.70 8.64 -6.00
N VAL A 393 -20.39 8.39 -6.12
CA VAL A 393 -19.65 8.59 -7.37
C VAL A 393 -20.07 7.58 -8.43
N GLY A 394 -20.48 6.38 -8.04
CA GLY A 394 -21.16 5.46 -8.93
C GLY A 394 -20.26 4.48 -9.68
N VAL A 395 -18.97 4.40 -9.33
CA VAL A 395 -17.97 3.58 -10.04
C VAL A 395 -18.40 2.11 -10.20
N TYR A 396 -19.09 1.54 -9.20
CA TYR A 396 -19.58 0.16 -9.27
C TYR A 396 -21.09 0.02 -9.56
N MET A 397 -21.83 1.13 -9.72
CA MET A 397 -23.30 1.07 -9.85
C MET A 397 -23.75 0.49 -11.20
N ASP A 398 -22.97 0.70 -12.27
CA ASP A 398 -23.20 0.07 -13.58
C ASP A 398 -23.12 -1.46 -13.52
N MET A 399 -22.22 -1.99 -12.68
CA MET A 399 -21.96 -3.43 -12.56
C MET A 399 -23.21 -4.22 -12.12
N TYR A 400 -24.16 -3.54 -11.47
CA TYR A 400 -25.44 -4.09 -11.02
C TYR A 400 -26.64 -3.54 -11.82
N GLY A 401 -26.39 -2.86 -12.95
CA GLY A 401 -27.42 -2.33 -13.84
C GLY A 401 -28.12 -1.07 -13.34
N HIS A 402 -27.58 -0.37 -12.33
CA HIS A 402 -28.21 0.81 -11.76
C HIS A 402 -27.82 2.14 -12.42
N GLY A 403 -26.67 2.19 -13.10
CA GLY A 403 -26.16 3.41 -13.73
C GLY A 403 -25.18 4.19 -12.85
N LYS A 404 -24.05 4.64 -13.40
CA LYS A 404 -23.06 5.52 -12.74
C LYS A 404 -23.67 6.79 -12.15
N GLY A 405 -24.72 7.33 -12.79
CA GLY A 405 -25.42 8.54 -12.36
C GLY A 405 -26.54 8.31 -11.34
N LEU A 406 -26.69 7.12 -10.76
CA LEU A 406 -27.81 6.76 -9.89
C LEU A 406 -28.10 7.79 -8.77
N PHE A 407 -27.04 8.33 -8.18
CA PHE A 407 -27.11 9.26 -7.06
C PHE A 407 -26.82 10.72 -7.44
N ASP A 408 -26.81 11.05 -8.74
CA ASP A 408 -26.47 12.41 -9.22
C ASP A 408 -27.46 13.48 -8.75
N TRP A 409 -28.71 13.10 -8.50
CA TRP A 409 -29.73 14.00 -7.95
C TRP A 409 -29.35 14.57 -6.57
N LEU A 410 -28.47 13.89 -5.82
CA LEU A 410 -27.95 14.39 -4.53
C LEU A 410 -26.94 15.52 -4.68
N LYS A 411 -26.49 15.84 -5.90
CA LYS A 411 -25.67 17.04 -6.17
C LYS A 411 -26.43 18.34 -5.89
N LEU A 412 -27.77 18.29 -5.85
CA LEU A 412 -28.63 19.42 -5.52
C LEU A 412 -28.77 19.67 -4.01
N TYR A 413 -28.24 18.78 -3.18
CA TYR A 413 -28.38 18.82 -1.72
C TYR A 413 -27.00 18.85 -1.06
N GLU A 414 -26.86 19.65 -0.01
CA GLU A 414 -25.67 19.61 0.84
C GLU A 414 -25.82 18.47 1.88
N PRO A 415 -24.76 17.68 2.11
CA PRO A 415 -24.81 16.67 3.16
C PRO A 415 -24.85 17.35 4.53
N VAL A 416 -25.75 16.88 5.40
CA VAL A 416 -25.93 17.38 6.77
C VAL A 416 -24.83 16.89 7.71
N ALA A 417 -24.20 15.77 7.39
CA ALA A 417 -23.04 15.23 8.10
C ALA A 417 -22.16 14.38 7.16
N ARG A 418 -20.89 14.21 7.55
CA ARG A 418 -19.92 13.33 6.88
C ARG A 418 -19.25 12.47 7.94
N ILE A 419 -19.42 11.17 7.83
CA ILE A 419 -18.84 10.19 8.78
C ILE A 419 -17.55 9.65 8.16
N GLY A 420 -16.43 9.86 8.87
CA GLY A 420 -15.10 9.40 8.47
C GLY A 420 -14.65 9.82 7.06
N HIS A 421 -15.26 10.89 6.53
CA HIS A 421 -15.15 11.35 5.14
C HIS A 421 -15.71 10.39 4.06
N THR A 422 -16.19 9.20 4.43
CA THR A 422 -16.61 8.17 3.45
C THR A 422 -18.10 7.95 3.36
N ILE A 423 -18.89 8.25 4.40
CA ILE A 423 -20.35 8.14 4.36
C ILE A 423 -20.93 9.54 4.51
N TRP A 424 -21.70 9.97 3.52
CA TRP A 424 -22.38 11.27 3.55
C TRP A 424 -23.83 11.08 3.94
N ILE A 425 -24.27 11.91 4.87
CA ILE A 425 -25.64 11.90 5.38
C ILE A 425 -26.42 13.02 4.71
N TYR A 426 -27.63 12.71 4.29
CA TYR A 426 -28.57 13.66 3.71
C TYR A 426 -29.91 13.59 4.43
N HIS A 427 -30.59 14.72 4.49
CA HIS A 427 -31.99 14.79 4.86
C HIS A 427 -32.77 15.46 3.73
N ILE A 428 -33.54 14.67 2.99
CA ILE A 428 -34.26 15.13 1.81
C ILE A 428 -35.71 15.45 2.19
N PRO A 429 -36.19 16.68 2.00
CA PRO A 429 -37.55 17.06 2.37
C PRO A 429 -38.59 16.27 1.57
N SER A 430 -39.79 16.09 2.14
CA SER A 430 -40.91 15.42 1.49
C SER A 430 -41.50 16.20 0.30
N THR A 431 -41.19 17.49 0.20
CA THR A 431 -41.54 18.38 -0.91
C THR A 431 -40.25 18.78 -1.66
N PRO A 432 -40.21 18.67 -3.00
CA PRO A 432 -39.05 19.11 -3.78
C PRO A 432 -38.74 20.61 -3.56
N PRO A 433 -37.47 21.03 -3.63
CA PRO A 433 -37.07 22.43 -3.56
C PRO A 433 -37.55 23.27 -4.74
#